data_AF-A0A7Y2GKB8-F1
#
_entry.id   AF-A0A7Y2GKB8-F1
#
_cell.length_a   1.000
_cell.length_b   1.000
_cell.length_c   1.000
_cell.angle_alpha   90.00
_cell.angle_beta   90.00
_cell.angle_gamma   90.00
#
_symmetry.space_group_name_H-M   'P 1'
#
loop_
_entity.id
_entity.type
_entity.pdbx_description
1 polymer ?
#
loop_
_entity_poly.entity_id
_entity_poly.type
_entity_poly.pdbx_seq_one_letter_code
_entity_poly.pdbx_strand_id
1 'polypeptide(L)'
;MVRSRPKRCSSHCWPSLVKLDRVTEPVSEPVSEPVSEPRPVSEVDHVPETTPGSVSGEALRPDRIAAPGESLPGAPTSAAASASDDDSGESVDQPAKVMRLGTMLKQLLDEVRETSLDEGSRNRLKGIYETSVSELSSAISPELASELDRLTSPFTDDGVPSAAELRIAKAQLVGWLEGLVQGIQATLFAQQMMAQQHLAKMQQQGQLSQGDAGAGHARPGTYL
;
A
#
# COMPACT_ATOMS: atom_id res chain seq x y z
N MET A 1 25.12 -15.27 -56.75
CA MET A 1 24.45 -14.01 -57.14
C MET A 1 23.00 -14.06 -56.66
N VAL A 2 22.69 -13.42 -55.53
CA VAL A 2 21.30 -13.17 -55.08
C VAL A 2 21.18 -11.66 -54.94
N ARG A 3 20.22 -11.11 -55.68
CA ARG A 3 20.03 -9.67 -55.90
C ARG A 3 19.22 -9.06 -54.75
N SER A 4 19.78 -7.97 -54.24
CA SER A 4 19.16 -6.69 -53.85
C SER A 4 17.74 -6.65 -53.25
N ARG A 5 17.66 -6.09 -52.04
CA ARG A 5 16.48 -5.35 -51.53
C ARG A 5 16.22 -4.09 -52.36
N PRO A 6 14.98 -3.55 -52.32
CA PRO A 6 14.85 -2.23 -51.68
C PRO A 6 13.63 -2.07 -50.77
N LYS A 7 13.72 -1.04 -49.91
CA LYS A 7 12.73 -0.56 -48.93
C LYS A 7 11.63 0.32 -49.57
N ARG A 8 10.47 0.41 -48.92
CA ARG A 8 9.65 1.62 -48.63
C ARG A 8 8.48 1.22 -47.73
N CYS A 9 8.39 1.73 -46.49
CA CYS A 9 7.60 2.91 -46.08
C CYS A 9 6.14 2.89 -46.57
N SER A 10 5.23 2.44 -45.70
CA SER A 10 3.84 2.89 -45.61
C SER A 10 3.74 3.48 -44.20
N SER A 11 3.70 4.79 -43.97
CA SER A 11 2.75 5.80 -44.47
C SER A 11 1.33 5.47 -44.07
N HIS A 12 0.95 5.94 -42.88
CA HIS A 12 -0.35 6.54 -42.55
C HIS A 12 -1.60 5.76 -42.94
N CYS A 13 -2.15 5.03 -41.98
CA CYS A 13 -3.57 4.66 -41.97
C CYS A 13 -4.16 4.95 -40.59
N TRP A 14 -4.43 6.23 -40.32
CA TRP A 14 -5.36 6.64 -39.27
C TRP A 14 -6.68 7.00 -39.95
N PRO A 15 -7.79 6.31 -39.66
CA PRO A 15 -9.07 6.66 -40.23
C PRO A 15 -9.62 7.96 -39.60
N SER A 16 -9.69 8.96 -40.48
CA SER A 16 -10.67 10.05 -40.60
C SER A 16 -11.61 10.35 -39.41
N LEU A 17 -11.34 11.53 -38.83
CA LEU A 17 -12.27 12.50 -38.23
C LEU A 17 -13.76 12.12 -38.16
N VAL A 18 -14.22 11.85 -36.95
CA VAL A 18 -15.61 12.13 -36.54
C VAL A 18 -15.67 13.61 -36.16
N LYS A 19 -16.51 14.37 -36.87
CA LYS A 19 -16.91 15.73 -36.49
C LYS A 19 -17.63 15.67 -35.14
N LEU A 20 -16.97 16.12 -34.08
CA LEU A 20 -17.65 16.53 -32.86
C LEU A 20 -18.11 17.98 -33.07
N ASP A 21 -19.41 18.13 -33.33
CA ASP A 21 -20.10 19.41 -33.18
C ASP A 21 -19.84 19.94 -31.77
N ARG A 22 -19.26 21.13 -31.69
CA ARG A 22 -19.15 21.89 -30.43
C ARG A 22 -20.55 22.32 -30.03
N VAL A 23 -21.17 21.55 -29.14
CA VAL A 23 -22.22 22.07 -28.27
C VAL A 23 -21.51 23.00 -27.28
N THR A 24 -21.64 24.30 -27.50
CA THR A 24 -21.31 25.33 -26.51
C THR A 24 -22.34 25.26 -25.39
N GLU A 25 -22.00 24.57 -24.31
CA GLU A 25 -22.76 24.69 -23.06
C GLU A 25 -22.45 26.04 -22.40
N PRO A 26 -23.45 26.75 -21.85
CA PRO A 26 -23.20 27.96 -21.09
C PRO A 26 -22.52 27.60 -19.75
N VAL A 27 -21.34 28.16 -19.53
CA VAL A 27 -20.64 28.15 -18.23
C VAL A 27 -21.59 28.77 -17.21
N SER A 28 -22.10 27.94 -16.29
CA SER A 28 -22.78 28.42 -15.09
C SER A 28 -21.74 29.05 -14.17
N GLU A 29 -21.93 30.33 -13.86
CA GLU A 29 -21.13 31.05 -12.87
C GLU A 29 -21.20 30.34 -11.52
N PRO A 30 -20.09 30.24 -10.76
CA PRO A 30 -20.15 29.73 -9.40
C PRO A 30 -20.95 30.71 -8.53
N VAL A 31 -22.01 30.21 -7.90
CA VAL A 31 -22.70 30.89 -6.80
C VAL A 31 -21.70 31.16 -5.69
N SER A 32 -21.49 32.44 -5.39
CA SER A 32 -20.74 32.89 -4.22
C SER A 32 -21.53 32.54 -2.95
N GLU A 33 -21.14 31.46 -2.28
CA GLU A 33 -21.60 31.20 -0.91
C GLU A 33 -21.03 32.28 0.04
N PRO A 34 -21.82 32.83 0.98
CA PRO A 34 -21.30 33.74 1.98
C PRO A 34 -20.40 32.97 2.96
N VAL A 35 -19.13 33.38 3.03
CA VAL A 35 -18.19 32.97 4.10
C VAL A 35 -18.84 33.21 5.46
N SER A 36 -19.07 32.11 6.18
CA SER A 36 -19.44 32.17 7.59
C SER A 36 -18.21 32.57 8.41
N GLU A 37 -18.30 33.72 9.04
CA GLU A 37 -17.29 34.29 9.94
C GLU A 37 -17.05 33.35 11.15
N PRO A 38 -15.80 33.09 11.57
CA PRO A 38 -15.53 32.22 12.70
C PRO A 38 -16.01 32.86 14.00
N ARG A 39 -16.78 32.10 14.80
CA ARG A 39 -17.23 32.52 16.14
C ARG A 39 -16.02 32.67 17.08
N PRO A 40 -16.01 33.66 18.00
CA PRO A 40 -14.93 33.82 18.96
C PRO A 40 -14.89 32.62 19.93
N VAL A 41 -13.71 32.03 20.08
CA VAL A 41 -13.44 31.03 21.12
C VAL A 41 -13.48 31.71 22.49
N SER A 42 -14.38 31.27 23.35
CA SER A 42 -14.41 31.70 24.74
C SER A 42 -13.19 31.11 25.47
N GLU A 43 -12.34 32.01 25.94
CA GLU A 43 -11.28 31.81 26.92
C GLU A 43 -11.80 30.98 28.10
N VAL A 44 -11.17 29.84 28.37
CA VAL A 44 -11.38 29.07 29.60
C VAL A 44 -10.08 29.09 30.40
N ASP A 45 -10.03 30.04 31.33
CA ASP A 45 -9.12 30.01 32.47
C ASP A 45 -9.47 28.83 33.39
N HIS A 46 -8.59 27.82 33.48
CA HIS A 46 -8.21 27.20 34.77
C HIS A 46 -7.09 26.17 34.59
N VAL A 47 -5.91 26.48 35.12
CA VAL A 47 -4.85 25.50 35.39
C VAL A 47 -4.88 25.21 36.90
N PRO A 48 -5.26 24.01 37.36
CA PRO A 48 -4.97 23.63 38.72
C PRO A 48 -3.51 23.18 38.83
N GLU A 49 -2.76 23.91 39.67
CA GLU A 49 -1.43 23.58 40.15
C GLU A 49 -1.45 22.21 40.82
N THR A 50 -0.67 21.25 40.29
CA THR A 50 -0.45 19.95 40.93
C THR A 50 0.96 19.94 41.53
N THR A 51 1.00 19.89 42.85
CA THR A 51 2.18 19.70 43.70
C THR A 51 2.98 18.47 43.26
N PRO A 52 4.32 18.53 43.16
CA PRO A 52 5.12 17.37 42.80
C PRO A 52 5.24 16.41 43.99
N GLY A 53 4.59 15.25 43.87
CA GLY A 53 4.80 14.11 44.74
C GLY A 53 6.07 13.35 44.34
N SER A 54 6.96 13.17 45.32
CA SER A 54 8.15 12.33 45.28
C SER A 54 7.85 10.91 44.76
N VAL A 55 8.55 10.48 43.71
CA VAL A 55 8.62 9.06 43.32
C VAL A 55 10.07 8.59 43.43
N SER A 56 10.32 7.79 44.47
CA SER A 56 11.55 7.05 44.69
C SER A 56 11.80 6.14 43.49
N GLY A 57 13.00 6.25 42.91
CA GLY A 57 13.46 5.36 41.85
C GLY A 57 13.66 3.95 42.37
N GLU A 58 12.95 2.99 41.77
CA GLU A 58 13.25 1.57 41.89
C GLU A 58 13.90 1.10 40.59
N ALA A 59 15.12 0.58 40.73
CA ALA A 59 15.99 0.21 39.63
C ALA A 59 15.52 -1.08 38.96
N LEU A 60 15.15 -1.00 37.67
CA LEU A 60 14.96 -2.20 36.84
C LEU A 60 16.31 -2.89 36.60
N ARG A 61 16.44 -4.12 37.10
CA ARG A 61 17.52 -5.05 36.73
C ARG A 61 17.14 -5.82 35.47
N PRO A 62 18.03 -5.95 34.47
CA PRO A 62 17.88 -6.91 33.41
C PRO A 62 18.74 -8.13 33.72
N ASP A 63 18.12 -9.23 34.16
CA ASP A 63 18.75 -10.54 34.04
C ASP A 63 17.68 -11.63 33.88
N ARG A 64 17.47 -12.07 32.63
CA ARG A 64 16.87 -13.38 32.32
C ARG A 64 17.45 -13.92 31.02
N ILE A 65 18.47 -14.74 31.18
CA ILE A 65 18.94 -15.71 30.18
C ILE A 65 17.89 -16.82 30.10
N ALA A 66 17.23 -16.99 28.95
CA ALA A 66 16.32 -18.10 28.68
C ALA A 66 17.10 -19.29 28.12
N ALA A 67 17.05 -20.44 28.81
CA ALA A 67 17.55 -21.72 28.32
C ALA A 67 16.47 -22.44 27.48
N PRO A 68 16.85 -23.34 26.55
CA PRO A 68 15.92 -23.95 25.59
C PRO A 68 15.47 -25.35 26.02
N GLY A 69 14.21 -25.68 25.70
CA GLY A 69 13.75 -27.05 25.55
C GLY A 69 12.52 -27.40 26.38
N GLU A 70 11.37 -27.49 25.71
CA GLU A 70 10.42 -28.59 25.90
C GLU A 70 9.48 -28.64 24.68
N SER A 71 9.55 -29.75 23.95
CA SER A 71 8.68 -30.09 22.82
C SER A 71 7.37 -30.68 23.33
N LEU A 72 6.24 -30.14 22.86
CA LEU A 72 4.93 -30.80 22.96
C LEU A 72 4.50 -31.27 21.57
N PRO A 73 4.01 -32.52 21.41
CA PRO A 73 3.51 -33.02 20.13
C PRO A 73 1.99 -32.85 20.00
N GLY A 74 1.54 -32.57 18.77
CA GLY A 74 0.22 -32.98 18.29
C GLY A 74 -0.86 -31.89 18.24
N ALA A 75 -0.95 -31.22 17.09
CA ALA A 75 -2.22 -30.69 16.59
C ALA A 75 -2.40 -31.16 15.12
N PRO A 76 -3.59 -31.61 14.71
CA PRO A 76 -3.81 -32.21 13.41
C PRO A 76 -3.64 -31.17 12.30
N THR A 77 -2.90 -31.56 11.26
CA THR A 77 -2.80 -30.83 10.00
C THR A 77 -4.18 -30.82 9.34
N SER A 78 -4.89 -29.70 9.40
CA SER A 78 -6.09 -29.48 8.59
C SER A 78 -5.64 -29.24 7.15
N ALA A 79 -5.53 -30.34 6.41
CA ALA A 79 -5.52 -30.35 4.96
C ALA A 79 -6.92 -30.00 4.46
N ALA A 80 -7.22 -28.71 4.38
CA ALA A 80 -8.35 -28.16 3.63
C ALA A 80 -8.12 -26.66 3.37
N ALA A 81 -7.12 -26.35 2.55
CA ALA A 81 -7.08 -25.09 1.82
C ALA A 81 -7.30 -25.44 0.35
N SER A 82 -8.57 -25.45 -0.04
CA SER A 82 -9.00 -25.43 -1.43
C SER A 82 -8.37 -24.22 -2.12
N ALA A 83 -7.68 -24.52 -3.21
CA ALA A 83 -7.04 -23.59 -4.12
C ALA A 83 -7.87 -22.34 -4.41
N SER A 84 -7.35 -21.20 -3.96
CA SER A 84 -7.47 -19.92 -4.67
C SER A 84 -6.07 -19.63 -5.23
N ASP A 85 -5.75 -20.27 -6.35
CA ASP A 85 -4.44 -20.26 -7.01
C ASP A 85 -4.21 -18.99 -7.87
N ASP A 86 -4.84 -17.88 -7.51
CA ASP A 86 -4.86 -16.64 -8.33
C ASP A 86 -4.33 -15.39 -7.57
N ASP A 87 -3.93 -15.55 -6.29
CA ASP A 87 -3.29 -14.48 -5.49
C ASP A 87 -1.76 -14.70 -5.36
N SER A 88 -1.23 -15.78 -5.95
CA SER A 88 0.16 -16.21 -5.75
C SER A 88 1.19 -15.44 -6.59
N GLY A 89 0.74 -14.48 -7.41
CA GLY A 89 1.59 -13.72 -8.34
C GLY A 89 2.16 -12.42 -7.75
N GLU A 90 1.34 -11.68 -7.00
CA GLU A 90 1.66 -10.34 -6.52
C GLU A 90 1.95 -10.33 -5.01
N SER A 91 3.20 -10.66 -4.65
CA SER A 91 3.65 -10.72 -3.25
C SER A 91 4.87 -9.86 -2.98
N VAL A 92 4.98 -9.35 -1.75
CA VAL A 92 6.14 -8.61 -1.27
C VAL A 92 6.92 -9.46 -0.27
N ASP A 93 8.10 -9.90 -0.68
CA ASP A 93 8.95 -10.79 0.12
C ASP A 93 9.61 -10.06 1.31
N GLN A 94 9.97 -8.78 1.11
CA GLN A 94 10.64 -7.97 2.13
C GLN A 94 9.94 -6.61 2.34
N PRO A 95 8.77 -6.56 3.01
CA PRO A 95 7.99 -5.34 3.17
C PRO A 95 8.77 -4.20 3.83
N ALA A 96 9.57 -4.51 4.85
CA ALA A 96 10.38 -3.52 5.54
C ALA A 96 11.45 -2.87 4.64
N LYS A 97 12.01 -3.62 3.68
CA LYS A 97 13.00 -3.11 2.72
C LYS A 97 12.33 -2.19 1.71
N VAL A 98 11.18 -2.58 1.17
CA VAL A 98 10.35 -1.77 0.26
C VAL A 98 9.98 -0.44 0.91
N MET A 99 9.50 -0.46 2.15
CA MET A 99 9.14 0.76 2.90
C MET A 99 10.34 1.69 3.07
N ARG A 100 11.51 1.16 3.47
CA ARG A 100 12.73 1.95 3.67
C ARG A 100 13.19 2.62 2.37
N LEU A 101 13.19 1.87 1.26
CA LEU A 101 13.57 2.39 -0.06
C LEU A 101 12.57 3.43 -0.55
N GLY A 102 11.27 3.19 -0.38
CA GLY A 102 10.21 4.14 -0.74
C GLY A 102 10.36 5.48 -0.02
N THR A 103 10.58 5.47 1.31
CA THR A 103 10.83 6.70 2.07
C THR A 103 12.10 7.42 1.63
N MET A 104 13.20 6.68 1.42
CA MET A 104 14.46 7.26 0.92
C MET A 104 14.25 7.92 -0.45
N LEU A 105 13.56 7.25 -1.37
CA LEU A 105 13.30 7.76 -2.72
C LEU A 105 12.44 9.03 -2.68
N LYS A 106 11.43 9.07 -1.81
CA LYS A 106 10.58 10.24 -1.59
C LYS A 106 11.39 11.44 -1.07
N GLN A 107 12.21 11.24 -0.04
CA GLN A 107 13.08 12.30 0.48
C GLN A 107 14.04 12.84 -0.58
N LEU A 108 14.64 11.96 -1.38
CA LEU A 108 15.51 12.38 -2.49
C LEU A 108 14.73 13.11 -3.58
N LEU A 109 13.48 12.72 -3.87
CA LEU A 109 12.62 13.42 -4.82
C LEU A 109 12.31 14.84 -4.35
N ASP A 110 12.00 15.00 -3.07
CA ASP A 110 11.70 16.30 -2.46
C ASP A 110 12.94 17.21 -2.48
N GLU A 111 14.12 16.69 -2.13
CA GLU A 111 15.39 17.44 -2.24
C GLU A 111 15.67 17.92 -3.67
N VAL A 112 15.45 17.06 -4.66
CA VAL A 112 15.65 17.42 -6.08
C VAL A 112 14.65 18.51 -6.52
N ARG A 113 13.47 18.60 -5.91
CA ARG A 113 12.49 19.66 -6.20
C ARG A 113 12.90 21.01 -5.60
N GLU A 114 13.49 21.00 -4.42
CA GLU A 114 13.84 22.20 -3.66
C GLU A 114 15.19 22.79 -4.07
N THR A 115 16.13 21.94 -4.50
CA THR A 115 17.52 22.33 -4.77
C THR A 115 17.87 22.26 -6.26
N SER A 116 18.68 23.24 -6.72
CA SER A 116 19.31 23.17 -8.04
C SER A 116 20.52 22.24 -8.02
N LEU A 117 20.53 21.25 -8.91
CA LEU A 117 21.59 20.23 -8.97
C LEU A 117 22.61 20.51 -10.08
N ASP A 118 23.88 20.30 -9.76
CA ASP A 118 24.96 20.26 -10.74
C ASP A 118 25.04 18.88 -11.45
N GLU A 119 25.86 18.79 -12.49
CA GLU A 119 26.06 17.57 -13.28
C GLU A 119 26.53 16.38 -12.42
N GLY A 120 27.47 16.62 -11.50
CA GLY A 120 28.03 15.59 -10.63
C GLY A 120 26.97 14.97 -9.70
N SER A 121 26.14 15.82 -9.08
CA SER A 121 25.04 15.35 -8.23
C SER A 121 23.97 14.61 -9.02
N ARG A 122 23.66 15.05 -10.25
CA ARG A 122 22.70 14.36 -11.13
C ARG A 122 23.20 12.98 -11.52
N ASN A 123 24.50 12.84 -11.85
CA ASN A 123 25.08 11.54 -12.16
C ASN A 123 25.06 10.59 -10.96
N ARG A 124 25.36 11.10 -9.75
CA ARG A 124 25.26 10.31 -8.53
C ARG A 124 23.81 9.86 -8.26
N LEU A 125 22.83 10.73 -8.48
CA LEU A 125 21.42 10.41 -8.28
C LEU A 125 20.88 9.40 -9.28
N LYS A 126 21.39 9.38 -10.52
CA LYS A 126 21.13 8.33 -11.52
C LYS A 126 21.55 6.97 -10.95
N GLY A 127 22.79 6.84 -10.48
CA GLY A 127 23.28 5.58 -9.91
C GLY A 127 22.51 5.13 -8.66
N ILE A 128 22.12 6.08 -7.79
CA ILE A 128 21.25 5.78 -6.64
C ILE A 128 19.89 5.26 -7.10
N TYR A 129 19.29 5.87 -8.14
CA TYR A 129 18.01 5.42 -8.70
C TYR A 129 18.11 3.99 -9.24
N GLU A 130 19.09 3.71 -10.10
CA GLU A 130 19.31 2.39 -10.70
C GLU A 130 19.54 1.31 -9.63
N THR A 131 20.38 1.61 -8.64
CA THR A 131 20.61 0.71 -7.50
C THR A 131 19.31 0.49 -6.72
N SER A 132 18.51 1.54 -6.48
CA SER A 132 17.25 1.43 -5.74
C SER A 132 16.22 0.56 -6.47
N VAL A 133 16.13 0.67 -7.81
CA VAL A 133 15.26 -0.19 -8.63
C VAL A 133 15.71 -1.65 -8.51
N SER A 134 17.00 -1.93 -8.64
CA SER A 134 17.53 -3.30 -8.47
C SER A 134 17.26 -3.86 -7.07
N GLU A 135 17.46 -3.06 -6.02
CA GLU A 135 17.17 -3.45 -4.64
C GLU A 135 15.68 -3.70 -4.40
N LEU A 136 14.79 -2.93 -5.04
CA LEU A 136 13.34 -3.14 -5.00
C LEU A 136 12.93 -4.43 -5.73
N SER A 137 13.46 -4.67 -6.92
CA SER A 137 13.20 -5.90 -7.69
C SER A 137 13.58 -7.16 -6.91
N SER A 138 14.60 -7.09 -6.05
CA SER A 138 15.00 -8.21 -5.17
C SER A 138 14.09 -8.43 -3.95
N ALA A 139 13.16 -7.52 -3.69
CA ALA A 139 12.33 -7.49 -2.47
C ALA A 139 10.86 -7.84 -2.73
N ILE A 140 10.51 -8.13 -3.99
CA ILE A 140 9.15 -8.35 -4.50
C ILE A 140 9.13 -9.58 -5.40
N SER A 141 7.94 -10.11 -5.67
CA SER A 141 7.76 -11.26 -6.54
C SER A 141 8.32 -11.04 -7.95
N PRO A 142 8.68 -12.11 -8.69
CA PRO A 142 9.20 -12.00 -10.05
C PRO A 142 8.24 -11.29 -11.03
N GLU A 143 6.93 -11.44 -10.82
CA GLU A 143 5.90 -10.78 -11.62
C GLU A 143 5.94 -9.26 -11.41
N LEU A 144 5.92 -8.82 -10.15
CA LEU A 144 6.05 -7.42 -9.77
C LEU A 144 7.38 -6.82 -10.23
N ALA A 145 8.47 -7.56 -10.12
CA ALA A 145 9.78 -7.12 -10.60
C ALA A 145 9.79 -6.91 -12.12
N SER A 146 9.11 -7.79 -12.87
CA SER A 146 8.96 -7.67 -14.32
C SER A 146 8.06 -6.49 -14.70
N GLU A 147 7.04 -6.19 -13.90
CA GLU A 147 6.23 -4.98 -14.07
C GLU A 147 7.02 -3.72 -13.80
N LEU A 148 7.75 -3.68 -12.69
CA LEU A 148 8.60 -2.58 -12.31
C LEU A 148 9.59 -2.23 -13.44
N ASP A 149 10.27 -3.24 -14.01
CA ASP A 149 11.21 -3.05 -15.12
C ASP A 149 10.55 -2.41 -16.36
N ARG A 150 9.35 -2.85 -16.74
CA ARG A 150 8.60 -2.26 -17.86
C ARG A 150 8.22 -0.80 -17.63
N LEU A 151 7.98 -0.41 -16.37
CA LEU A 151 7.57 0.95 -16.00
C LEU A 151 8.74 1.89 -15.70
N THR A 152 9.91 1.36 -15.35
CA THR A 152 11.05 2.11 -14.82
C THR A 152 12.25 2.17 -15.76
N SER A 153 12.00 2.30 -17.07
CA SER A 153 13.04 2.62 -18.08
C SER A 153 13.03 4.12 -18.46
N PRO A 154 13.41 5.06 -17.57
CA PRO A 154 13.18 6.49 -17.78
C PRO A 154 14.26 7.22 -18.60
N PHE A 155 15.47 6.66 -18.71
CA PHE A 155 16.60 7.37 -19.32
C PHE A 155 16.92 6.79 -20.70
N THR A 156 16.75 7.61 -21.74
CA THR A 156 16.91 7.22 -23.15
C THR A 156 18.33 7.36 -23.69
N ASP A 157 19.21 8.10 -22.99
CA ASP A 157 20.60 8.32 -23.38
C ASP A 157 21.58 7.82 -22.31
N ASP A 158 22.78 7.39 -22.74
CA ASP A 158 23.89 7.01 -21.85
C ASP A 158 24.47 8.20 -21.05
N GLY A 159 23.98 9.41 -21.30
CA GLY A 159 24.39 10.64 -20.62
C GLY A 159 23.85 10.80 -19.19
N VAL A 160 24.19 11.94 -18.59
CA VAL A 160 23.66 12.35 -17.29
C VAL A 160 22.27 12.95 -17.49
N PRO A 161 21.22 12.41 -16.85
CA PRO A 161 19.87 12.91 -17.00
C PRO A 161 19.74 14.32 -16.43
N SER A 162 18.85 15.12 -17.00
CA SER A 162 18.43 16.40 -16.48
C SER A 162 17.76 16.27 -15.10
N ALA A 163 17.72 17.36 -14.33
CA ALA A 163 17.02 17.38 -13.05
C ALA A 163 15.52 17.07 -13.21
N ALA A 164 14.91 17.47 -14.33
CA ALA A 164 13.51 17.18 -14.62
C ALA A 164 13.26 15.68 -14.83
N GLU A 165 14.12 15.02 -15.61
CA GLU A 165 14.03 13.56 -15.83
C GLU A 165 14.19 12.79 -14.51
N LEU A 166 15.13 13.20 -13.65
CA LEU A 166 15.30 12.60 -12.33
C LEU A 166 14.05 12.75 -11.45
N ARG A 167 13.38 13.91 -11.48
CA ARG A 167 12.13 14.13 -10.71
C ARG A 167 11.01 13.23 -11.23
N ILE A 168 10.82 13.14 -12.54
CA ILE A 168 9.77 12.31 -13.15
C ILE A 168 10.02 10.84 -12.84
N ALA A 169 11.24 10.35 -13.06
CA ALA A 169 11.62 8.96 -12.81
C ALA A 169 11.39 8.55 -11.35
N LYS A 170 11.82 9.39 -10.39
CA LYS A 170 11.63 9.14 -8.96
C LYS A 170 10.15 9.24 -8.56
N ALA A 171 9.42 10.23 -9.06
CA ALA A 171 7.99 10.39 -8.78
C ALA A 171 7.17 9.20 -9.27
N GLN A 172 7.47 8.68 -10.46
CA GLN A 172 6.87 7.46 -11.01
C GLN A 172 7.10 6.28 -10.07
N LEU A 173 8.33 6.09 -9.62
CA LEU A 173 8.69 4.98 -8.73
C LEU A 173 8.01 5.09 -7.36
N VAL A 174 8.02 6.29 -6.75
CA VAL A 174 7.34 6.53 -5.46
C VAL A 174 5.84 6.31 -5.59
N GLY A 175 5.20 6.82 -6.65
CA GLY A 175 3.77 6.64 -6.86
C GLY A 175 3.37 5.19 -7.07
N TRP A 176 4.16 4.43 -7.84
CA TRP A 176 3.92 2.99 -8.01
C TRP A 176 4.07 2.22 -6.69
N LEU A 177 5.11 2.53 -5.89
CA LEU A 177 5.29 1.91 -4.57
C LEU A 177 4.16 2.22 -3.60
N GLU A 178 3.69 3.48 -3.56
CA GLU A 178 2.55 3.86 -2.73
C GLU A 178 1.27 3.11 -3.17
N GLY A 179 1.06 2.94 -4.47
CA GLY A 179 -0.04 2.14 -5.03
C GLY A 179 0.03 0.66 -4.65
N LEU A 180 1.20 0.04 -4.80
CA LEU A 180 1.44 -1.36 -4.43
C LEU A 180 1.14 -1.60 -2.95
N VAL A 181 1.68 -0.76 -2.08
CA VAL A 181 1.51 -0.88 -0.63
C VAL A 181 0.03 -0.70 -0.23
N GLN A 182 -0.69 0.22 -0.87
CA GLN A 182 -2.13 0.41 -0.64
C GLN A 182 -2.96 -0.77 -1.18
N GLY A 183 -2.62 -1.30 -2.35
CA GLY A 183 -3.30 -2.43 -2.97
C GLY A 183 -3.25 -3.68 -2.07
N ILE A 184 -2.06 -4.05 -1.60
CA ILE A 184 -1.87 -5.20 -0.71
C ILE A 184 -2.60 -5.01 0.63
N GLN A 185 -2.61 -3.80 1.18
CA GLN A 185 -3.38 -3.53 2.41
C GLN A 185 -4.89 -3.63 2.19
N ALA A 186 -5.38 -3.15 1.05
CA ALA A 186 -6.79 -3.24 0.69
C ALA A 186 -7.26 -4.69 0.52
N THR A 187 -6.45 -5.54 -0.13
CA THR A 187 -6.78 -6.97 -0.29
C THR A 187 -6.78 -7.68 1.06
N LEU A 188 -5.76 -7.47 1.90
CA LEU A 188 -5.71 -8.05 3.25
C LEU A 188 -6.90 -7.61 4.12
N PHE A 189 -7.26 -6.33 4.07
CA PHE A 189 -8.42 -5.82 4.79
C PHE A 189 -9.73 -6.46 4.29
N ALA A 190 -9.90 -6.60 2.97
CA ALA A 190 -11.05 -7.26 2.39
C ALA A 190 -11.16 -8.74 2.83
N GLN A 191 -10.03 -9.46 2.84
CA GLN A 191 -9.96 -10.84 3.32
C GLN A 191 -10.37 -10.95 4.79
N GLN A 192 -9.89 -10.04 5.66
CA GLN A 192 -10.27 -10.00 7.06
C GLN A 192 -11.77 -9.73 7.27
N MET A 193 -12.36 -8.81 6.52
CA MET A 193 -13.80 -8.54 6.61
C MET A 193 -14.65 -9.73 6.19
N MET A 194 -14.30 -10.42 5.09
CA MET A 194 -15.01 -11.62 4.65
C MET A 194 -14.92 -12.75 5.67
N ALA A 195 -13.75 -12.94 6.29
CA ALA A 195 -13.56 -13.92 7.35
C ALA A 195 -14.44 -13.61 8.57
N GLN A 196 -14.51 -12.35 9.00
CA GLN A 196 -15.38 -11.92 10.11
C GLN A 196 -16.87 -12.16 9.81
N GLN A 197 -17.32 -11.85 8.59
CA GLN A 197 -18.70 -12.10 8.16
C GLN A 197 -19.03 -13.60 8.14
N HIS A 198 -18.08 -14.45 7.74
CA HIS A 198 -18.27 -15.89 7.76
C HIS A 198 -18.45 -16.42 9.20
N LEU A 199 -17.63 -15.94 10.14
CA LEU A 199 -17.78 -16.26 11.56
C LEU A 199 -19.11 -15.78 12.14
N ALA A 200 -19.52 -14.54 11.82
CA ALA A 200 -20.79 -13.99 12.27
C ALA A 200 -21.99 -14.81 11.76
N LYS A 201 -21.96 -15.26 10.50
CA LYS A 201 -22.99 -16.15 9.92
C LYS A 201 -23.05 -17.49 10.64
N MET A 202 -21.91 -18.11 10.96
CA MET A 202 -21.88 -19.37 11.70
C MET A 202 -22.40 -19.21 13.14
N GLN A 203 -22.06 -18.12 13.82
CA GLN A 203 -22.60 -17.82 15.15
C GLN A 203 -24.12 -17.63 15.12
N GLN A 204 -24.64 -16.93 14.09
CA GLN A 204 -26.07 -16.71 13.92
C GLN A 204 -26.81 -18.01 13.59
N GLN A 205 -26.25 -18.88 12.75
CA GLN A 205 -26.82 -20.21 12.46
C GLN A 205 -26.75 -21.16 13.67
N GLY A 206 -25.67 -21.13 14.46
CA GLY A 206 -25.55 -21.91 15.69
C GLY A 206 -26.54 -21.46 16.78
N GLN A 207 -26.82 -20.17 16.90
CA GLN A 207 -27.83 -19.63 17.82
C GLN A 207 -29.27 -19.97 17.40
N LEU A 208 -29.55 -20.05 16.09
CA LEU A 208 -30.86 -20.50 15.60
C LEU A 208 -31.10 -22.01 15.83
N SER A 209 -30.03 -22.82 15.90
CA SER A 209 -30.14 -24.26 16.23
C SER A 209 -30.27 -24.53 17.73
N GLN A 210 -29.84 -23.61 18.60
CA GLN A 210 -30.01 -23.69 20.06
C GLN A 210 -31.32 -23.06 20.57
N GLY A 211 -32.15 -22.52 19.67
CA GLY A 211 -33.47 -21.96 19.98
C GLY A 211 -34.65 -22.94 19.88
N ASP A 212 -34.47 -24.11 19.23
CA ASP A 212 -35.54 -25.10 19.01
C ASP A 212 -35.43 -26.35 19.92
N ALA A 213 -34.43 -26.40 20.81
CA ALA A 213 -34.40 -27.36 21.93
C ALA A 213 -35.04 -26.80 23.22
N GLY A 214 -35.81 -25.71 23.11
CA GLY A 214 -36.47 -25.00 24.22
C GLY A 214 -37.99 -25.08 24.24
N ALA A 215 -38.62 -25.81 23.31
CA ALA A 215 -40.07 -26.00 23.27
C ALA A 215 -40.42 -27.48 23.34
N GLY A 216 -40.59 -28.01 24.57
CA GLY A 216 -41.37 -29.23 24.77
C GLY A 216 -40.65 -30.44 25.38
N HIS A 217 -39.98 -30.28 26.51
CA HIS A 217 -39.98 -31.33 27.53
C HIS A 217 -40.38 -30.71 28.87
N ALA A 218 -41.68 -30.65 29.08
CA ALA A 218 -42.25 -30.66 30.42
C ALA A 218 -41.59 -31.81 31.18
N ARG A 219 -40.86 -31.51 32.25
CA ARG A 219 -40.43 -32.51 33.22
C ARG A 219 -41.65 -32.83 34.08
N PRO A 220 -42.34 -33.97 33.91
CA PRO A 220 -43.37 -34.38 34.86
C PRO A 220 -42.69 -34.71 36.19
N GLY A 221 -43.32 -34.26 37.27
CA GLY A 221 -42.78 -34.32 38.62
C GLY A 221 -42.35 -35.71 39.04
N THR A 222 -41.26 -35.75 39.80
CA THR A 222 -40.94 -36.90 40.67
C THR A 222 -41.38 -36.52 42.07
N TYR A 223 -42.51 -37.10 42.49
CA TYR A 223 -42.95 -37.11 43.87
C TYR A 223 -42.05 -38.03 44.71
N LEU A 224 -41.87 -37.61 45.97
CA LEU A 224 -41.37 -38.34 47.15
C LEU A 224 -39.85 -38.58 47.20
#